data_AF-A0A961NW66-F1
#
_entry.id   AF-A0A961NW66-F1
#
_cell.length_a   1.000
_cell.length_b   1.000
_cell.length_c   1.000
_cell.angle_alpha   90.00
_cell.angle_beta   90.00
_cell.angle_gamma   90.00
#
_symmetry.space_group_name_H-M   'P 1'
#
loop_
_entity.id
_entity.type
_entity.pdbx_description
1 polymer ?
#
loop_
_entity_poly.entity_id
_entity_poly.type
_entity_poly.pdbx_seq_one_letter_code
_entity_poly.pdbx_strand_id
1 'polypeptide(L)'
;MSGIVETALAQWGFDGAEYRLVAARENKVYRVDHDGAAYALRLHRPGYCSEAELRSELQWMAAAGAGGLNVPAPVPSTAGALLHMIDGVAVDILCWLEGEPIGKTGAPLQGADRPGLFRAIGREMARLH
;
A
#
# COMPACT_ATOMS: atom_id res chain seq x y z
N MET A 1 -14.33 -19.28 -8.06
CA MET A 1 -14.07 -17.87 -7.65
C MET A 1 -12.90 -17.86 -6.67
N SER A 2 -11.67 -17.91 -7.18
CA SER A 2 -10.43 -17.64 -6.45
C SER A 2 -9.35 -17.54 -7.51
N GLY A 3 -8.76 -16.37 -7.67
CA GLY A 3 -7.93 -16.04 -8.83
C GLY A 3 -7.65 -14.54 -9.00
N ILE A 4 -8.29 -13.66 -8.20
CA ILE A 4 -8.09 -12.21 -8.28
C ILE A 4 -6.63 -11.85 -8.06
N VAL A 5 -5.97 -12.47 -7.07
CA VAL A 5 -4.55 -12.19 -6.79
C VAL A 5 -3.69 -12.65 -7.96
N GLU A 6 -3.86 -13.88 -8.44
CA GLU A 6 -3.11 -14.40 -9.59
C GLU A 6 -3.34 -13.58 -10.87
N THR A 7 -4.58 -13.16 -11.11
CA THR A 7 -4.93 -12.30 -12.25
C THR A 7 -4.27 -10.93 -12.13
N ALA A 8 -4.26 -10.36 -10.92
CA ALA A 8 -3.57 -9.11 -10.65
C ALA A 8 -2.06 -9.26 -10.82
N LEU A 9 -1.44 -10.34 -10.32
CA LEU A 9 -0.02 -10.59 -10.50
C LEU A 9 0.36 -10.60 -11.99
N ALA A 10 -0.41 -11.31 -12.83
CA ALA A 10 -0.20 -11.31 -14.28
C ALA A 10 -0.27 -9.90 -14.90
N GLN A 11 -1.22 -9.06 -14.47
CA GLN A 11 -1.36 -7.69 -14.99
C GLN A 11 -0.16 -6.79 -14.67
N TRP A 12 0.54 -7.06 -13.57
CA TRP A 12 1.77 -6.37 -13.17
C TRP A 12 3.06 -7.07 -13.62
N GLY A 13 2.95 -8.22 -14.32
CA GLY A 13 4.10 -9.01 -14.76
C GLY A 13 4.78 -9.77 -13.62
N PHE A 14 4.06 -9.98 -12.51
CA PHE A 14 4.53 -10.68 -11.32
C PHE A 14 4.11 -12.17 -11.34
N ASP A 15 4.04 -12.76 -12.53
CA ASP A 15 3.62 -14.15 -12.72
C ASP A 15 4.45 -15.11 -11.85
N GLY A 16 3.76 -15.96 -11.09
CA GLY A 16 4.40 -16.92 -10.19
C GLY A 16 5.05 -16.32 -8.94
N ALA A 17 4.88 -15.02 -8.67
CA ALA A 17 5.35 -14.41 -7.44
C ALA A 17 4.73 -15.06 -6.20
N GLU A 18 5.54 -15.25 -5.16
CA GLU A 18 5.04 -15.71 -3.88
C GLU A 18 4.25 -14.60 -3.20
N TYR A 19 3.11 -14.96 -2.61
CA TYR A 19 2.29 -13.98 -1.92
C TYR A 19 1.65 -14.55 -0.65
N ARG A 20 1.40 -13.68 0.34
CA ARG A 20 0.70 -14.03 1.58
C ARG A 20 -0.16 -12.88 2.10
N LEU A 21 -1.31 -13.22 2.65
CA LEU A 21 -2.20 -12.23 3.29
C LEU A 21 -1.53 -11.68 4.56
N VAL A 22 -1.39 -10.36 4.66
CA VAL A 22 -0.80 -9.69 5.84
C VAL A 22 -1.85 -8.96 6.69
N ALA A 23 -2.92 -8.47 6.07
CA ALA A 23 -4.02 -7.84 6.77
C ALA A 23 -5.32 -8.00 5.98
N ALA A 24 -6.42 -8.22 6.69
CA ALA A 24 -7.78 -8.18 6.14
C ALA A 24 -8.65 -7.37 7.09
N ARG A 25 -8.63 -6.05 6.94
CA ARG A 25 -9.45 -5.12 7.74
C ARG A 25 -10.41 -4.39 6.81
N GLU A 26 -10.09 -3.15 6.47
CA GLU A 26 -10.80 -2.39 5.43
C GLU A 26 -10.49 -2.97 4.06
N ASN A 27 -9.20 -3.15 3.74
CA ASN A 27 -8.75 -3.83 2.53
C ASN A 27 -8.15 -5.20 2.86
N LYS A 28 -8.14 -6.11 1.88
CA LYS A 28 -7.28 -7.31 1.92
C LYS A 28 -5.94 -6.93 1.31
N VAL A 29 -4.90 -6.94 2.13
CA VAL A 29 -3.53 -6.61 1.71
C VAL A 29 -2.71 -7.88 1.72
N TYR A 30 -2.12 -8.19 0.58
CA TYR A 30 -1.18 -9.28 0.39
C TYR A 30 0.22 -8.70 0.26
N ARG A 31 1.18 -9.27 0.97
CA ARG A 31 2.58 -9.09 0.62
C ARG A 31 2.89 -9.98 -0.56
N VAL A 32 3.52 -9.42 -1.58
CA VAL A 32 4.01 -10.13 -2.77
C VAL A 32 5.52 -9.98 -2.79
N ASP A 33 6.24 -11.09 -2.89
CA ASP A 33 7.69 -11.11 -3.01
C ASP A 33 8.03 -11.47 -4.48
N HIS A 34 8.69 -10.57 -5.22
CA HIS A 34 8.99 -10.69 -6.65
C HIS A 34 10.32 -10.00 -6.98
N ASP A 35 11.18 -10.65 -7.79
CA ASP A 35 12.49 -10.14 -8.21
C ASP A 35 13.37 -9.57 -7.08
N GLY A 36 13.32 -10.20 -5.90
CA GLY A 36 14.10 -9.79 -4.73
C GLY A 36 13.56 -8.58 -3.99
N ALA A 37 12.40 -8.04 -4.39
CA ALA A 37 11.70 -6.96 -3.73
C ALA A 37 10.34 -7.40 -3.18
N ALA A 38 9.80 -6.60 -2.26
CA ALA A 38 8.49 -6.82 -1.69
C ALA A 38 7.52 -5.71 -2.10
N TYR A 39 6.26 -6.10 -2.24
CA TYR A 39 5.17 -5.23 -2.65
C TYR A 39 3.92 -5.49 -1.81
N ALA A 40 3.05 -4.50 -1.72
CA ALA A 40 1.74 -4.60 -1.10
C ALA A 40 0.65 -4.57 -2.18
N LEU A 41 0.07 -5.74 -2.47
CA LEU A 41 -1.08 -5.87 -3.35
C LEU A 41 -2.35 -5.68 -2.54
N ARG A 42 -3.16 -4.69 -2.90
CA ARG A 42 -4.37 -4.30 -2.15
C ARG A 42 -5.61 -4.64 -2.96
N LEU A 43 -6.49 -5.47 -2.38
CA LEU A 43 -7.86 -5.65 -2.85
C LEU A 43 -8.76 -4.75 -2.01
N HIS A 44 -9.36 -3.76 -2.67
CA HIS A 44 -10.24 -2.78 -2.02
C HIS A 44 -11.61 -3.35 -1.68
N ARG A 45 -12.20 -2.87 -0.59
CA ARG A 45 -13.58 -3.20 -0.24
C ARG A 45 -14.56 -2.62 -1.26
N PRO A 46 -15.38 -3.45 -1.92
CA PRO A 46 -16.40 -2.95 -2.84
C PRO A 46 -17.40 -2.00 -2.16
N GLY A 47 -17.71 -0.89 -2.83
CA GLY A 47 -18.70 0.08 -2.38
C GLY A 47 -18.25 1.02 -1.25
N TYR A 48 -17.00 0.95 -0.80
CA TYR A 48 -16.47 1.88 0.22
C TYR A 48 -15.87 3.15 -0.39
N CYS A 49 -15.01 2.99 -1.40
CA CYS A 49 -14.48 4.08 -2.21
C CYS A 49 -14.82 3.84 -3.68
N SER A 50 -15.12 4.91 -4.40
CA SER A 50 -15.26 4.90 -5.85
C SER A 50 -13.91 4.75 -6.55
N GLU A 51 -13.94 4.31 -7.81
CA GLU A 51 -12.73 4.19 -8.62
C GLU A 51 -11.99 5.53 -8.77
N ALA A 52 -12.73 6.63 -8.89
CA ALA A 52 -12.15 7.97 -9.01
C ALA A 52 -11.41 8.40 -7.73
N GLU A 53 -11.96 8.09 -6.55
CA GLU A 53 -11.31 8.35 -5.27
C GLU A 53 -10.02 7.54 -5.14
N LEU A 54 -10.06 6.25 -5.47
CA LEU A 54 -8.88 5.38 -5.44
C LEU A 54 -7.79 5.85 -6.40
N ARG A 55 -8.14 6.25 -7.63
CA ARG A 55 -7.18 6.82 -8.58
C ARG A 55 -6.56 8.12 -8.05
N SER A 56 -7.34 8.96 -7.39
CA SER A 56 -6.86 10.21 -6.79
C SER A 56 -5.89 9.95 -5.64
N GLU A 57 -6.19 8.96 -4.78
CA GLU A 57 -5.28 8.50 -3.72
C GLU A 57 -3.92 8.08 -4.30
N LEU A 58 -3.93 7.21 -5.31
CA LEU A 58 -2.70 6.71 -5.93
C LEU A 58 -1.90 7.83 -6.58
N GLN A 59 -2.56 8.76 -7.29
CA GLN A 59 -1.88 9.92 -7.89
C GLN A 59 -1.23 10.81 -6.83
N TRP A 60 -1.92 11.04 -5.70
CA TRP A 60 -1.38 11.84 -4.62
C TRP A 60 -0.20 11.14 -3.92
N MET A 61 -0.28 9.84 -3.68
CA MET A 61 0.83 9.05 -3.13
C MET A 61 2.06 9.08 -4.04
N ALA A 62 1.87 8.95 -5.36
CA ALA A 62 2.95 9.08 -6.34
C ALA A 62 3.59 10.48 -6.30
N ALA A 63 2.78 11.54 -6.22
CA ALA A 63 3.27 12.91 -6.13
C ALA A 63 4.02 13.18 -4.80
N ALA A 64 3.50 12.67 -3.68
CA ALA A 64 4.13 12.78 -2.37
C ALA A 64 5.51 12.08 -2.35
N GLY A 65 5.59 10.87 -2.92
CA GLY A 65 6.86 10.15 -3.09
C GLY A 65 7.86 10.91 -3.96
N ALA A 66 7.40 11.46 -5.10
CA ALA A 66 8.24 12.30 -5.96
C ALA A 66 8.69 13.60 -5.26
N GLY A 67 7.90 14.12 -4.32
CA GLY A 67 8.24 15.23 -3.43
C GLY A 67 9.24 14.88 -2.32
N GLY A 68 9.72 13.63 -2.26
CA GLY A 68 10.73 13.17 -1.31
C GLY A 68 10.17 12.70 0.05
N LEU A 69 8.85 12.53 0.16
CA LEU A 69 8.24 11.89 1.33
C LEU A 69 8.44 10.37 1.26
N ASN A 70 8.70 9.76 2.41
CA ASN A 70 8.83 8.31 2.53
C ASN A 70 7.44 7.67 2.66
N VAL A 71 6.73 7.56 1.55
CA VAL A 71 5.40 6.96 1.44
C VAL A 71 5.45 5.74 0.51
N PRO A 72 4.50 4.79 0.62
CA PRO A 72 4.42 3.72 -0.37
C PRO A 72 4.14 4.33 -1.75
N ALA A 73 4.92 3.97 -2.76
CA ALA A 73 4.70 4.45 -4.12
C ALA A 73 3.84 3.44 -4.90
N PRO A 74 2.82 3.88 -5.65
CA PRO A 74 2.10 3.01 -6.57
C PRO A 74 3.01 2.43 -7.64
N VAL A 75 2.86 1.14 -7.91
CA VAL A 75 3.55 0.44 -9.00
C VAL A 75 2.60 0.39 -10.19
N PRO A 76 2.97 0.91 -11.38
CA PRO A 76 2.16 0.78 -12.58
C PRO A 76 2.16 -0.67 -13.07
N SER A 77 1.02 -1.12 -13.59
CA SER A 77 0.92 -2.41 -14.26
C SER A 77 1.68 -2.39 -15.60
N THR A 78 1.78 -3.54 -16.28
CA THR A 78 2.40 -3.64 -17.62
C THR A 78 1.72 -2.76 -18.68
N ALA A 79 0.45 -2.40 -18.44
CA ALA A 79 -0.33 -1.48 -19.28
C ALA A 79 -0.22 -0.01 -18.86
N GLY A 80 0.60 0.31 -17.84
CA GLY A 80 0.79 1.67 -17.32
C GLY A 80 -0.31 2.17 -16.38
N ALA A 81 -1.30 1.34 -16.05
CA ALA A 81 -2.39 1.73 -15.14
C ALA A 81 -2.02 1.44 -13.67
N LEU A 82 -2.41 2.35 -12.76
CA LEU A 82 -2.18 2.19 -11.32
C LEU A 82 -3.28 1.39 -10.59
N LEU A 83 -4.45 1.22 -11.23
CA LEU A 83 -5.63 0.58 -10.65
C LEU A 83 -6.34 -0.24 -11.72
N HIS A 84 -6.68 -1.48 -11.38
CA HIS A 84 -7.44 -2.41 -12.22
C HIS A 84 -8.70 -2.91 -11.52
N MET A 85 -9.75 -3.16 -12.29
CA MET A 85 -10.96 -3.81 -11.81
C MET A 85 -10.92 -5.28 -12.20
N ILE A 86 -10.93 -6.18 -11.22
CA ILE A 86 -10.87 -7.63 -11.42
C ILE A 86 -12.03 -8.25 -10.65
N ASP A 87 -12.94 -8.92 -11.37
CA ASP A 87 -14.17 -9.51 -10.80
C ASP A 87 -14.96 -8.53 -9.91
N GLY A 88 -15.02 -7.25 -10.29
CA GLY A 88 -15.72 -6.20 -9.54
C GLY A 88 -14.98 -5.69 -8.29
N VAL A 89 -13.74 -6.12 -8.06
CA VAL A 89 -12.86 -5.64 -7.00
C VAL A 89 -11.80 -4.73 -7.59
N ALA A 90 -11.62 -3.54 -7.02
CA ALA A 90 -10.52 -2.66 -7.39
C ALA A 90 -9.21 -3.18 -6.76
N VAL A 91 -8.14 -3.23 -7.57
CA VAL A 91 -6.84 -3.76 -7.18
C VAL A 91 -5.73 -2.81 -7.59
N ASP A 92 -4.79 -2.56 -6.66
CA ASP A 92 -3.53 -1.88 -6.93
C ASP A 92 -2.35 -2.58 -6.25
N ILE A 93 -1.13 -2.17 -6.64
CA ILE A 93 0.12 -2.59 -6.01
C ILE A 93 0.88 -1.35 -5.58
N LEU A 94 1.39 -1.37 -4.35
CA LEU A 94 2.30 -0.36 -3.80
C LEU A 94 3.67 -0.99 -3.50
N CYS A 95 4.72 -0.18 -3.50
CA CYS A 95 6.00 -0.58 -2.92
C CYS A 95 5.82 -0.94 -1.44
N TRP A 96 6.56 -1.95 -0.98
CA TRP A 96 6.60 -2.25 0.44
C TRP A 96 7.42 -1.21 1.20
N LEU A 97 6.87 -0.69 2.30
CA LEU A 97 7.64 0.11 3.24
C LEU A 97 8.23 -0.79 4.31
N GLU A 98 9.56 -0.85 4.37
CA GLU A 98 10.26 -1.49 5.47
C GLU A 98 10.10 -0.65 6.73
N GLY A 99 9.67 -1.29 7.81
CA GLY A 99 9.48 -0.62 9.08
C GLY A 99 8.76 -1.50 10.11
N GLU A 100 8.89 -1.09 11.37
CA GLU A 100 8.21 -1.71 12.48
C GLU A 100 7.15 -0.75 13.04
N PRO A 101 5.95 -1.25 13.40
CA PRO A 101 4.95 -0.42 14.06
C PRO A 101 5.51 0.21 15.34
N ILE A 102 5.38 1.53 15.44
CA ILE A 102 5.82 2.33 16.60
C ILE A 102 5.18 1.85 17.91
N GLY A 103 4.01 1.23 17.84
CA GLY A 103 3.33 0.62 18.97
C GLY A 103 2.11 -0.18 18.54
N LYS A 104 1.31 -0.62 19.52
CA LYS A 104 0.08 -1.38 19.30
C LYS A 104 -1.10 -0.67 19.92
N THR A 105 -2.20 -0.56 19.19
CA THR A 105 -3.46 0.02 19.71
C THR A 105 -3.89 -0.68 21.00
N GLY A 106 -4.27 0.11 22.01
CA GLY A 106 -4.68 -0.39 23.32
C GLY A 106 -3.53 -0.75 24.26
N ALA A 107 -2.27 -0.68 23.82
CA ALA A 107 -1.10 -0.84 24.67
C ALA A 107 -0.41 0.52 24.90
N PRO A 108 0.14 0.79 26.10
CA PRO A 108 0.97 1.96 26.32
C PRO A 108 2.15 1.98 25.35
N LEU A 109 2.40 3.15 24.76
CA LEU A 109 3.56 3.36 23.88
C LEU A 109 4.85 3.19 24.67
N GLN A 110 5.68 2.24 24.23
CA GLN A 110 6.97 1.95 24.83
C GLN A 110 8.06 2.84 24.22
N GLY A 111 9.12 3.12 24.96
CA GLY A 111 10.26 3.92 24.50
C GLY A 111 10.62 5.09 25.42
N ALA A 112 11.91 5.38 25.49
CA ALA A 112 12.46 6.40 26.37
C ALA A 112 12.22 7.83 25.86
N ASP A 113 12.37 8.08 24.55
CA ASP A 113 12.22 9.42 23.96
C ASP A 113 10.89 9.60 23.20
N ARG A 114 9.80 9.61 23.96
CA ARG A 114 8.46 9.92 23.42
C ARG A 114 8.36 11.35 22.84
N PRO A 115 8.87 12.40 23.50
CA PRO A 115 8.82 13.75 22.94
C PRO A 115 9.56 13.88 21.59
N GLY A 116 10.73 13.27 21.44
CA GLY A 116 11.47 13.25 20.18
C GLY A 116 10.69 12.55 19.07
N LEU A 117 10.09 11.40 19.37
CA LEU A 117 9.22 10.68 18.44
C LEU A 117 8.05 11.55 17.94
N PHE A 118 7.33 12.22 18.84
CA PHE A 118 6.20 13.08 18.44
C PHE A 118 6.66 14.29 17.61
N ARG A 119 7.84 14.86 17.89
CA ARG A 119 8.43 15.91 17.04
C ARG A 119 8.79 15.39 15.65
N ALA A 120 9.27 14.15 15.54
CA ALA A 120 9.57 13.53 14.25
C ALA A 120 8.29 13.33 13.42
N ILE A 121 7.20 12.84 14.04
CA ILE A 121 5.89 12.73 13.38
C ILE A 121 5.42 14.11 12.91
N GLY A 122 5.49 15.13 13.76
CA GLY A 122 5.09 16.49 13.40
C GLY A 122 5.89 17.07 12.22
N ARG A 123 7.19 16.75 12.13
CA ARG A 123 8.04 17.14 11.00
C ARG A 123 7.57 16.49 9.70
N GLU A 124 7.29 15.19 9.71
CA GLU A 124 6.80 14.50 8.49
C GLU A 124 5.42 15.01 8.08
N MET A 125 4.52 15.29 9.03
CA MET A 125 3.23 15.93 8.72
C MET A 125 3.39 17.33 8.12
N ALA A 126 4.36 18.12 8.59
CA ALA A 126 4.64 19.44 8.03
C ALA A 126 5.25 19.37 6.62
N ARG A 127 5.96 18.29 6.28
CA ARG A 127 6.47 18.04 4.92
C ARG A 127 5.36 17.56 3.97
N LEU A 128 4.31 16.95 4.52
CA LEU A 128 3.15 16.48 3.76
C LEU A 128 2.20 17.61 3.34
N HIS A 129 2.07 18.65 4.17
CA HIS A 129 1.30 19.86 3.88
C HIS A 129 1.99 20.77 2.87
#